data_AF-A0A1E1WPP4-F1
#
_entry.id   AF-A0A1E1WPP4-F1
#
_cell.length_a   1.000
_cell.length_b   1.000
_cell.length_c   1.000
_cell.angle_alpha   90.00
_cell.angle_beta   90.00
_cell.angle_gamma   90.00
#
_symmetry.space_group_name_H-M   'P 1'
#
loop_
_entity.id
_entity.type
_entity.pdbx_description
1 polymer ?
#
loop_
_entity_poly.entity_id
_entity_poly.type
_entity_poly.pdbx_seq_one_letter_code
_entity_poly.pdbx_strand_id
1 'polypeptide(L)'
;WYRADYSHAAPLDWGKGLGCTFAKASCKQWINQQRRKNPAPFCERVKGDPLRTECSPRRNAVVLCNLVKHETILPRQYQHFDVLPNVPAGEEARYGGSVSLADYCPYLQEFTWKHKTVLVRGSRCSYEENTPKTDVNFALENYGPHSKCFDHSDRVWEQKSCRQIREWQHWGSGCYKYKCENGRLHIVVGNYSYTCFHAGQVLQVRIIKRGWLHKGGVVCPPCRELCAEEFASRNEYCKGGEEALPPNLYPNDVLTCGVPALSASAILLAAAILYNLLRD
;
A
#
# COMPACT_ATOMS: atom_id res chain seq x y z
N TRP A 1 -11.98 -36.37 22.90
CA TRP A 1 -13.04 -35.72 22.11
C TRP A 1 -13.59 -34.53 22.88
N TYR A 2 -13.96 -33.45 22.20
CA TYR A 2 -14.55 -32.24 22.81
C TYR A 2 -15.75 -31.76 21.96
N ARG A 3 -16.69 -31.05 22.59
CA ARG A 3 -17.77 -30.33 21.89
C ARG A 3 -17.34 -28.87 21.75
N ALA A 4 -17.20 -28.40 20.51
CA ALA A 4 -16.81 -27.02 20.26
C ALA A 4 -17.96 -26.05 20.61
N ASP A 5 -17.61 -24.93 21.23
CA ASP A 5 -18.50 -23.78 21.37
C ASP A 5 -18.24 -22.81 20.21
N TYR A 6 -19.16 -22.79 19.26
CA TYR A 6 -19.04 -21.95 18.07
C TYR A 6 -19.30 -20.46 18.33
N SER A 7 -19.77 -20.07 19.52
CA SER A 7 -19.90 -18.65 19.89
C SER A 7 -18.53 -17.93 19.97
N HIS A 8 -17.46 -18.71 20.20
CA HIS A 8 -16.07 -18.24 20.22
C HIS A 8 -15.33 -18.44 18.90
N ALA A 9 -16.02 -18.85 17.83
CA ALA A 9 -15.37 -19.08 16.54
C ALA A 9 -14.88 -17.76 15.93
N ALA A 10 -13.58 -17.70 15.63
CA ALA A 10 -13.02 -16.57 14.90
C ALA A 10 -13.58 -16.54 13.46
N PRO A 11 -13.91 -15.36 12.93
CA PRO A 11 -14.36 -15.25 11.55
C PRO A 11 -13.21 -15.59 10.58
N LEU A 12 -13.49 -16.48 9.62
CA LEU A 12 -12.61 -16.74 8.48
C LEU A 12 -13.16 -16.02 7.26
N ASP A 13 -12.48 -14.97 6.82
CA ASP A 13 -12.89 -14.21 5.63
C ASP A 13 -12.57 -14.93 4.32
N TRP A 14 -11.55 -15.81 4.31
CA TRP A 14 -11.15 -16.56 3.13
C TRP A 14 -12.30 -17.45 2.63
N GLY A 15 -12.77 -17.20 1.40
CA GLY A 15 -13.85 -17.98 0.79
C GLY A 15 -15.26 -17.63 1.27
N LYS A 16 -15.41 -16.74 2.26
CA LYS A 16 -16.72 -16.40 2.84
C LYS A 16 -17.64 -15.78 1.80
N GLY A 17 -18.80 -16.40 1.58
CA GLY A 17 -19.82 -15.91 0.65
C GLY A 17 -19.49 -16.06 -0.84
N LEU A 18 -18.40 -16.77 -1.20
CA LEU A 18 -17.99 -16.94 -2.60
C LEU A 18 -18.70 -18.10 -3.32
N GLY A 19 -19.46 -18.91 -2.59
CA GLY A 19 -20.35 -19.93 -3.13
C GLY A 19 -19.68 -21.22 -3.60
N CYS A 20 -20.48 -22.12 -4.19
CA CYS A 20 -20.05 -23.46 -4.57
C CYS A 20 -18.95 -23.48 -5.63
N THR A 21 -18.98 -22.54 -6.57
CA THR A 21 -17.98 -22.47 -7.64
C THR A 21 -16.59 -22.24 -7.07
N PHE A 22 -16.43 -21.34 -6.10
CA PHE A 22 -15.15 -21.15 -5.42
C PHE A 22 -14.67 -22.42 -4.70
N ALA A 23 -15.58 -23.12 -4.02
CA ALA A 23 -15.23 -24.27 -3.20
C ALA A 23 -14.95 -25.55 -4.01
N LYS A 24 -15.49 -25.68 -5.22
CA LYS A 24 -15.47 -26.93 -6.00
C LYS A 24 -14.73 -26.84 -7.33
N ALA A 25 -14.60 -25.65 -7.91
CA ALA A 25 -13.87 -25.47 -9.17
C ALA A 25 -12.38 -25.26 -8.91
N SER A 26 -11.56 -25.41 -9.96
CA SER A 26 -10.15 -25.04 -9.87
C SER A 26 -9.98 -23.52 -9.72
N CYS A 27 -8.89 -23.09 -9.10
CA CYS A 27 -8.57 -21.66 -9.04
C CYS A 27 -8.36 -21.07 -10.43
N LYS A 28 -7.85 -21.84 -11.41
CA LYS A 28 -7.83 -21.44 -12.83
C LYS A 28 -9.22 -21.06 -13.33
N GLN A 29 -10.21 -21.92 -13.12
CA GLN A 29 -11.57 -21.67 -13.55
C GLN A 29 -12.15 -20.43 -12.85
N TRP A 30 -11.93 -20.29 -11.54
CA TRP A 30 -12.35 -19.10 -10.79
C TRP A 30 -11.73 -17.82 -11.35
N ILE A 31 -10.40 -17.79 -11.51
CA ILE A 31 -9.65 -16.65 -12.03
C ILE A 31 -10.19 -16.27 -13.40
N ASN A 32 -10.34 -17.23 -14.32
CA ASN A 32 -10.86 -17.00 -15.66
C ASN A 32 -12.27 -16.42 -15.66
N GLN A 33 -13.16 -16.88 -14.76
CA GLN A 33 -14.52 -16.35 -14.63
C GLN A 33 -14.54 -14.93 -14.03
N GLN A 34 -13.60 -14.62 -13.14
CA GLN A 34 -13.50 -13.33 -12.46
C GLN A 34 -12.58 -12.34 -13.16
N ARG A 35 -12.01 -12.64 -14.33
CA ARG A 35 -11.05 -11.76 -15.05
C ARG A 35 -11.55 -10.35 -15.33
N ARG A 36 -12.86 -10.17 -15.52
CA ARG A 36 -13.50 -8.85 -15.70
C ARG A 36 -13.95 -8.19 -14.39
N LYS A 37 -13.73 -8.88 -13.27
CA LYS A 37 -14.06 -8.49 -11.90
C LYS A 37 -12.78 -8.57 -11.06
N ASN A 38 -12.92 -8.54 -9.74
CA ASN A 38 -11.82 -8.80 -8.84
C ASN A 38 -11.71 -10.33 -8.60
N PRO A 39 -10.60 -10.99 -8.99
CA PRO A 39 -10.42 -12.43 -8.78
C PRO A 39 -10.11 -12.82 -7.33
N ALA A 40 -9.99 -11.84 -6.42
CA ALA A 40 -9.72 -12.07 -5.02
C ALA A 40 -10.65 -13.16 -4.44
N PRO A 41 -10.10 -14.06 -3.60
CA PRO A 41 -8.79 -13.94 -2.97
C PRO A 41 -7.60 -14.43 -3.82
N PHE A 42 -7.86 -15.03 -4.99
CA PHE A 42 -6.82 -15.37 -5.96
C PHE A 42 -6.34 -14.14 -6.74
N CYS A 43 -5.19 -14.23 -7.40
CA CYS A 43 -4.57 -13.08 -8.07
C CYS A 43 -3.71 -13.50 -9.28
N GLU A 44 -3.50 -12.57 -10.22
CA GLU A 44 -2.77 -12.82 -11.47
C GLU A 44 -1.50 -11.95 -11.61
N ARG A 45 -1.20 -11.09 -10.62
CA ARG A 45 -0.03 -10.20 -10.70
C ARG A 45 1.24 -10.95 -10.34
N VAL A 46 2.13 -11.12 -11.30
CA VAL A 46 3.45 -11.69 -11.04
C VAL A 46 4.19 -10.82 -10.03
N LYS A 47 4.73 -11.46 -8.98
CA LYS A 47 5.59 -10.81 -8.00
C LYS A 47 6.87 -10.31 -8.68
N GLY A 48 6.99 -9.00 -8.83
CA GLY A 48 8.15 -8.34 -9.43
C GLY A 48 9.07 -7.70 -8.40
N ASP A 49 10.21 -7.20 -8.88
CA ASP A 49 11.08 -6.25 -8.17
C ASP A 49 11.22 -5.00 -9.06
N PRO A 50 10.72 -3.82 -8.64
CA PRO A 50 10.12 -3.51 -7.35
C PRO A 50 8.80 -4.23 -7.02
N LEU A 51 8.62 -4.61 -5.74
CA LEU A 51 7.33 -5.12 -5.24
C LEU A 51 6.23 -4.06 -5.36
N ARG A 52 5.14 -4.43 -6.05
CA ARG A 52 3.89 -3.67 -6.05
C ARG A 52 2.90 -4.29 -5.07
N THR A 53 2.60 -3.57 -3.99
CA THR A 53 1.66 -4.02 -2.94
C THR A 53 0.23 -3.62 -3.26
N GLU A 54 -0.73 -4.31 -2.65
CA GLU A 54 -2.17 -4.05 -2.79
C GLU A 54 -2.86 -4.20 -1.43
N CYS A 55 -4.09 -3.73 -1.31
CA CYS A 55 -4.88 -3.98 -0.11
C CYS A 55 -5.59 -5.33 -0.14
N SER A 56 -5.65 -5.98 1.02
CA SER A 56 -6.51 -7.15 1.19
C SER A 56 -7.98 -6.79 0.94
N PRO A 57 -8.87 -7.74 0.59
CA PRO A 57 -10.27 -7.44 0.32
C PRO A 57 -11.01 -6.72 1.46
N ARG A 58 -10.62 -6.96 2.72
CA ARG A 58 -11.15 -6.29 3.93
C ARG A 58 -10.36 -5.05 4.34
N ARG A 59 -9.35 -4.69 3.56
CA ARG A 59 -8.41 -3.58 3.79
C ARG A 59 -7.77 -3.66 5.17
N ASN A 60 -7.59 -4.85 5.73
CA ASN A 60 -7.00 -5.04 7.06
C ASN A 60 -5.48 -5.24 7.02
N ALA A 61 -4.92 -5.45 5.84
CA ALA A 61 -3.49 -5.65 5.64
C ALA A 61 -3.05 -5.18 4.25
N VAL A 62 -1.78 -4.81 4.17
CA VAL A 62 -1.03 -4.70 2.92
C VAL A 62 -0.66 -6.12 2.50
N VAL A 63 -0.90 -6.47 1.24
CA VAL A 63 -0.70 -7.82 0.70
C VAL A 63 0.05 -7.77 -0.63
N LEU A 64 0.55 -8.92 -1.06
CA LEU A 64 1.10 -9.13 -2.38
C LEU A 64 0.49 -10.38 -3.00
N CYS A 65 0.47 -10.44 -4.33
CA CYS A 65 0.17 -11.68 -5.01
C CYS A 65 1.36 -12.63 -4.91
N ASN A 66 1.18 -13.83 -4.36
CA ASN A 66 2.28 -14.79 -4.20
C ASN A 66 2.59 -15.60 -5.48
N LEU A 67 2.24 -15.06 -6.65
CA LEU A 67 2.53 -15.63 -7.96
C LEU A 67 4.01 -15.42 -8.31
N VAL A 68 4.72 -16.51 -8.56
CA VAL A 68 6.15 -16.52 -8.87
C VAL A 68 6.45 -17.39 -10.09
N LYS A 69 7.63 -17.19 -10.68
CA LYS A 69 8.21 -18.10 -11.67
C LYS A 69 8.94 -19.23 -10.95
N HIS A 70 8.63 -20.47 -11.30
CA HIS A 70 9.32 -21.68 -10.83
C HIS A 70 10.47 -22.06 -11.76
N GLU A 71 11.51 -22.69 -11.21
CA GLU A 71 12.68 -23.14 -11.96
C GLU A 71 12.34 -24.23 -12.98
N THR A 72 11.31 -25.02 -12.69
CA THR A 72 10.80 -26.10 -13.54
C THR A 72 9.37 -25.82 -13.98
N ILE A 73 8.93 -26.52 -15.03
CA ILE A 73 7.55 -26.49 -15.47
C ILE A 73 6.69 -27.19 -14.40
N LEU A 74 5.62 -26.53 -13.97
CA LEU A 74 4.70 -27.10 -13.00
C LEU A 74 3.95 -28.30 -13.61
N PRO A 75 3.60 -29.33 -12.82
CA PRO A 75 2.70 -30.39 -13.25
C PRO A 75 1.40 -29.85 -13.86
N ARG A 76 0.85 -30.55 -14.86
CA ARG A 76 -0.30 -30.05 -15.65
C ARG A 76 -1.50 -29.63 -14.81
N GLN A 77 -1.77 -30.32 -13.70
CA GLN A 77 -2.85 -30.01 -12.76
C GLN A 77 -2.65 -28.69 -11.99
N TYR A 78 -1.42 -28.15 -11.94
CA TYR A 78 -1.05 -26.91 -11.25
C TYR A 78 -0.74 -25.76 -12.20
N GLN A 79 -0.95 -25.95 -13.51
CA GLN A 79 -0.78 -24.91 -14.53
C GLN A 79 -2.07 -24.08 -14.63
N HIS A 80 -2.15 -23.03 -13.83
CA HIS A 80 -3.39 -22.26 -13.63
C HIS A 80 -3.67 -21.17 -14.66
N PHE A 81 -2.75 -20.96 -15.61
CA PHE A 81 -2.81 -19.83 -16.53
C PHE A 81 -2.67 -20.27 -17.98
N ASP A 82 -3.50 -19.69 -18.84
CA ASP A 82 -3.36 -19.78 -20.30
C ASP A 82 -2.63 -18.56 -20.86
N VAL A 83 -2.77 -17.41 -20.20
CA VAL A 83 -2.11 -16.14 -20.54
C VAL A 83 -1.87 -15.39 -19.24
N LEU A 84 -0.70 -14.79 -19.06
CA LEU A 84 -0.40 -13.87 -17.96
C LEU A 84 0.09 -12.51 -18.49
N PRO A 85 -0.37 -11.38 -17.93
CA PRO A 85 0.16 -10.08 -18.29
C PRO A 85 1.67 -10.00 -18.03
N ASN A 86 2.43 -9.47 -18.99
CA ASN A 86 3.88 -9.30 -18.91
C ASN A 86 4.68 -10.61 -18.78
N VAL A 87 4.09 -11.74 -19.19
CA VAL A 87 4.78 -13.04 -19.33
C VAL A 87 4.79 -13.41 -20.82
N PRO A 88 5.93 -13.83 -21.39
CA PRO A 88 5.98 -14.31 -22.77
C PRO A 88 5.10 -15.55 -22.96
N ALA A 89 4.41 -15.60 -24.10
CA ALA A 89 3.58 -16.74 -24.46
C ALA A 89 4.38 -18.05 -24.48
N GLY A 90 3.86 -19.08 -23.83
CA GLY A 90 4.52 -20.39 -23.68
C GLY A 90 5.30 -20.56 -22.38
N GLU A 91 5.52 -19.50 -21.59
CA GLU A 91 6.17 -19.60 -20.28
C GLU A 91 5.19 -19.77 -19.12
N GLU A 92 3.88 -19.61 -19.33
CA GLU A 92 2.85 -19.61 -18.27
C GLU A 92 2.86 -20.88 -17.42
N ALA A 93 3.23 -22.02 -18.01
CA ALA A 93 3.33 -23.30 -17.33
C ALA A 93 4.39 -23.34 -16.20
N ARG A 94 5.28 -22.33 -16.14
CA ARG A 94 6.26 -22.14 -15.06
C ARG A 94 5.75 -21.21 -13.97
N TYR A 95 4.58 -20.60 -14.12
CA TYR A 95 4.05 -19.63 -13.17
C TYR A 95 2.94 -20.23 -12.31
N GLY A 96 3.07 -20.04 -11.00
CA GLY A 96 2.08 -20.46 -10.02
C GLY A 96 2.34 -19.81 -8.66
N GLY A 97 1.41 -19.99 -7.73
CA GLY A 97 1.57 -19.61 -6.33
C GLY A 97 2.81 -20.26 -5.71
N SER A 98 3.45 -19.56 -4.79
CA SER A 98 4.68 -20.03 -4.12
C SER A 98 4.46 -21.13 -3.07
N VAL A 99 3.20 -21.47 -2.77
CA VAL A 99 2.82 -22.42 -1.71
C VAL A 99 2.22 -23.68 -2.34
N SER A 100 2.93 -24.81 -2.21
CA SER A 100 2.47 -26.10 -2.74
C SER A 100 1.22 -26.64 -2.05
N LEU A 101 1.03 -26.38 -0.74
CA LEU A 101 -0.17 -26.75 0.01
C LEU A 101 -1.45 -26.05 -0.48
N ALA A 102 -1.30 -24.98 -1.27
CA ALA A 102 -2.41 -24.29 -1.92
C ALA A 102 -2.57 -24.72 -3.39
N ASP A 103 -2.09 -25.92 -3.75
CA ASP A 103 -2.09 -26.46 -5.12
C ASP A 103 -1.46 -25.50 -6.15
N TYR A 104 -0.48 -24.69 -5.72
CA TYR A 104 0.11 -23.61 -6.51
C TYR A 104 -0.92 -22.57 -7.02
N CYS A 105 -2.12 -22.50 -6.43
CA CYS A 105 -3.05 -21.43 -6.70
C CYS A 105 -2.51 -20.11 -6.12
N PRO A 106 -2.32 -19.06 -6.92
CA PRO A 106 -1.80 -17.80 -6.44
C PRO A 106 -2.89 -16.96 -5.77
N TYR A 107 -2.55 -16.38 -4.63
CA TYR A 107 -3.47 -15.61 -3.79
C TYR A 107 -2.82 -14.38 -3.15
N LEU A 108 -3.69 -13.47 -2.71
CA LEU A 108 -3.29 -12.29 -1.96
C LEU A 108 -2.81 -12.69 -0.57
N GLN A 109 -1.51 -12.55 -0.34
CA GLN A 109 -0.81 -13.03 0.84
C GLN A 109 -0.33 -11.86 1.72
N GLU A 110 -0.67 -11.91 3.00
CA GLU A 110 -0.02 -11.10 4.05
C GLU A 110 1.45 -11.50 4.16
N PHE A 111 2.33 -10.54 4.41
CA PHE A 111 3.76 -10.80 4.46
C PHE A 111 4.43 -10.07 5.63
N THR A 112 5.70 -10.41 5.86
CA THR A 112 6.55 -9.71 6.80
C THR A 112 7.67 -9.01 6.03
N TRP A 113 7.88 -7.75 6.34
CA TRP A 113 9.04 -6.99 5.88
C TRP A 113 10.26 -7.53 6.61
N LYS A 114 11.27 -7.92 5.84
CA LYS A 114 12.55 -8.40 6.35
C LYS A 114 13.66 -7.53 5.81
N HIS A 115 14.65 -7.22 6.64
CA HIS A 115 15.91 -6.64 6.22
C HIS A 115 16.99 -7.69 6.42
N LYS A 116 17.53 -8.21 5.31
CA LYS A 116 18.31 -9.46 5.31
C LYS A 116 17.48 -10.60 5.92
N THR A 117 17.92 -11.18 7.02
CA THR A 117 17.24 -12.28 7.73
C THR A 117 16.40 -11.82 8.91
N VAL A 118 16.47 -10.53 9.28
CA VAL A 118 15.81 -9.99 10.47
C VAL A 118 14.40 -9.53 10.10
N LEU A 119 13.40 -10.04 10.83
CA LEU A 119 12.03 -9.57 10.75
C LEU A 119 11.97 -8.12 11.25
N VAL A 120 11.46 -7.22 10.41
CA VAL A 120 11.32 -5.80 10.74
C VAL A 120 9.90 -5.52 11.21
N ARG A 121 8.89 -5.96 10.45
CA ARG A 121 7.47 -5.73 10.75
C ARG A 121 6.55 -6.62 9.91
N GLY A 122 5.32 -6.87 10.36
CA GLY A 122 4.25 -7.46 9.57
C GLY A 122 3.57 -6.46 8.62
N SER A 123 2.54 -6.93 7.91
CA SER A 123 1.78 -6.12 6.95
C SER A 123 0.34 -5.82 7.39
N ARG A 124 -0.08 -6.31 8.57
CA ARG A 124 -1.42 -6.09 9.11
C ARG A 124 -1.56 -4.71 9.72
N CYS A 125 -2.57 -3.94 9.29
CA CYS A 125 -2.75 -2.54 9.65
C CYS A 125 -3.17 -2.33 11.11
N SER A 126 -3.77 -3.33 11.76
CA SER A 126 -4.29 -3.20 13.13
C SER A 126 -3.21 -3.19 14.22
N TYR A 127 -1.98 -3.59 13.88
CA TYR A 127 -0.88 -3.78 14.82
C TYR A 127 0.07 -2.59 14.80
N GLU A 128 0.11 -1.82 15.88
CA GLU A 128 0.85 -0.55 15.97
C GLU A 128 2.35 -0.73 15.76
N GLU A 129 2.90 -1.86 16.19
CA GLU A 129 4.31 -2.27 16.00
C GLU A 129 4.71 -2.37 14.51
N ASN A 130 3.74 -2.44 13.60
CA ASN A 130 4.00 -2.44 12.16
C ASN A 130 4.16 -1.03 11.56
N THR A 131 4.05 0.03 12.37
CA THR A 131 4.30 1.40 11.92
C THR A 131 5.77 1.57 11.53
N PRO A 132 6.08 2.00 10.28
CA PRO A 132 7.46 2.24 9.88
C PRO A 132 8.12 3.32 10.74
N LYS A 133 9.40 3.11 11.08
CA LYS A 133 10.22 4.13 11.75
C LYS A 133 10.28 5.39 10.90
N THR A 134 10.38 6.55 11.56
CA THR A 134 10.21 7.86 10.89
C THR A 134 11.21 8.11 9.75
N ASP A 135 12.42 7.56 9.84
CA ASP A 135 13.48 7.66 8.83
C ASP A 135 13.22 6.88 7.54
N VAL A 136 12.33 5.87 7.60
CA VAL A 136 11.95 5.01 6.48
C VAL A 136 10.44 5.02 6.21
N ASN A 137 9.70 5.97 6.80
CA ASN A 137 8.26 6.12 6.62
C ASN A 137 7.95 7.12 5.49
N PHE A 138 8.28 6.76 4.25
CA PHE A 138 8.15 7.65 3.09
C PHE A 138 6.68 8.01 2.80
N ALA A 139 5.76 7.07 2.99
CA ALA A 139 4.35 7.24 2.69
C ALA A 139 3.51 7.76 3.88
N LEU A 140 4.16 8.17 4.97
CA LEU A 140 3.51 8.66 6.19
C LEU A 140 2.47 7.68 6.75
N GLU A 141 2.74 6.38 6.65
CA GLU A 141 1.89 5.31 7.13
C GLU A 141 1.72 5.36 8.65
N ASN A 142 0.56 4.90 9.13
CA ASN A 142 0.29 4.71 10.54
C ASN A 142 -0.56 3.45 10.76
N TYR A 143 -0.10 2.59 11.67
CA TYR A 143 -0.75 1.34 12.01
C TYR A 143 -1.33 1.43 13.43
N GLY A 144 -2.35 0.61 13.70
CA GLY A 144 -3.03 0.55 14.99
C GLY A 144 -4.49 0.14 14.85
N PRO A 145 -5.24 -0.03 15.95
CA PRO A 145 -6.58 -0.63 15.97
C PRO A 145 -7.59 0.00 15.00
N HIS A 146 -7.49 1.32 14.75
CA HIS A 146 -8.34 2.07 13.82
C HIS A 146 -7.61 2.45 12.51
N SER A 147 -6.80 1.52 11.99
CA SER A 147 -6.09 1.70 10.72
C SER A 147 -6.50 0.66 9.69
N LYS A 148 -6.60 1.09 8.44
CA LYS A 148 -6.94 0.26 7.29
C LYS A 148 -5.93 0.48 6.17
N CYS A 149 -5.89 -0.47 5.24
CA CYS A 149 -5.08 -0.41 4.05
C CYS A 149 -5.80 0.45 3.00
N PHE A 150 -5.06 1.39 2.43
CA PHE A 150 -5.50 2.22 1.32
C PHE A 150 -4.55 2.04 0.15
N ASP A 151 -5.11 1.92 -1.04
CA ASP A 151 -4.34 1.82 -2.27
C ASP A 151 -3.67 3.17 -2.55
N HIS A 152 -2.47 3.13 -3.11
CA HIS A 152 -1.78 4.32 -3.58
C HIS A 152 -2.12 4.58 -5.05
N SER A 153 -1.97 5.83 -5.49
CA SER A 153 -2.02 6.16 -6.91
C SER A 153 -0.89 5.46 -7.67
N ASP A 154 -0.98 5.40 -9.01
CA ASP A 154 0.06 4.74 -9.83
C ASP A 154 1.46 5.38 -9.78
N ARG A 155 1.61 6.51 -9.11
CA ARG A 155 2.88 7.20 -8.91
C ARG A 155 3.54 6.73 -7.62
N VAL A 156 4.83 6.43 -7.73
CA VAL A 156 5.68 6.06 -6.59
C VAL A 156 5.74 7.20 -5.58
N TRP A 157 5.77 6.86 -4.29
CA TRP A 157 6.01 7.83 -3.22
C TRP A 157 7.46 8.34 -3.24
N GLU A 158 7.58 9.65 -3.13
CA GLU A 158 8.83 10.37 -3.22
C GLU A 158 9.09 11.14 -1.91
N GLN A 159 10.33 11.10 -1.42
CA GLN A 159 10.78 11.90 -0.29
C GLN A 159 11.97 12.77 -0.70
N LYS A 160 11.81 14.09 -0.61
CA LYS A 160 12.82 15.07 -1.03
C LYS A 160 13.30 15.92 0.14
N SER A 161 14.60 16.11 0.25
CA SER A 161 15.22 17.17 1.06
C SER A 161 16.13 18.00 0.19
N CYS A 162 16.65 19.11 0.71
CA CYS A 162 17.55 19.97 -0.06
C CYS A 162 18.89 19.33 -0.45
N ARG A 163 19.22 18.16 0.09
CA ARG A 163 20.47 17.45 -0.18
C ARG A 163 20.28 16.15 -0.96
N GLN A 164 19.09 15.56 -0.95
CA GLN A 164 18.87 14.20 -1.43
C GLN A 164 17.40 13.96 -1.77
N ILE A 165 17.18 13.14 -2.80
CA ILE A 165 15.89 12.61 -3.21
C ILE A 165 15.94 11.10 -2.97
N ARG A 166 14.87 10.56 -2.38
CA ARG A 166 14.69 9.12 -2.16
C ARG A 166 13.36 8.70 -2.75
N GLU A 167 13.38 7.68 -3.58
CA GLU A 167 12.17 7.06 -4.14
C GLU A 167 11.97 5.69 -3.49
N TRP A 168 10.75 5.39 -3.08
CA TRP A 168 10.47 4.10 -2.47
C TRP A 168 10.33 3.04 -3.55
N GLN A 169 11.23 2.06 -3.56
CA GLN A 169 11.15 0.94 -4.49
C GLN A 169 9.83 0.17 -4.35
N HIS A 170 9.32 -0.10 -3.14
CA HIS A 170 8.05 -0.83 -2.96
C HIS A 170 6.88 0.12 -2.70
N TRP A 171 5.82 0.01 -3.51
CA TRP A 171 4.67 0.92 -3.45
C TRP A 171 3.39 0.22 -3.90
N GLY A 172 2.24 0.86 -3.71
CA GLY A 172 0.96 0.42 -4.26
C GLY A 172 -0.16 0.41 -3.23
N SER A 173 0.18 0.30 -1.96
CA SER A 173 -0.74 0.48 -0.83
C SER A 173 0.02 0.73 0.46
N GLY A 174 -0.66 1.31 1.45
CA GLY A 174 -0.13 1.52 2.79
C GLY A 174 -1.24 1.59 3.84
N CYS A 175 -0.87 1.48 5.12
CA CYS A 175 -1.85 1.56 6.21
C CYS A 175 -1.96 2.99 6.75
N TYR A 176 -3.20 3.44 6.93
CA TYR A 176 -3.51 4.76 7.45
C TYR A 176 -4.64 4.68 8.46
N LYS A 177 -4.61 5.58 9.44
CA LYS A 177 -5.77 5.86 10.29
C LYS A 177 -6.89 6.45 9.44
N TYR A 178 -8.12 6.21 9.85
CA TYR A 178 -9.29 6.76 9.19
C TYR A 178 -10.35 7.18 10.21
N LYS A 179 -11.31 8.00 9.75
CA LYS A 179 -12.47 8.42 10.53
C LYS A 179 -13.72 8.42 9.64
N CYS A 180 -14.87 8.16 10.25
CA CYS A 180 -16.17 8.26 9.59
C CYS A 180 -16.93 9.42 10.23
N GLU A 181 -16.99 10.55 9.53
CA GLU A 181 -17.56 11.81 10.06
C GLU A 181 -18.34 12.52 8.96
N ASN A 182 -19.47 13.14 9.33
CA ASN A 182 -20.31 13.93 8.42
C ASN A 182 -20.78 13.17 7.17
N GLY A 183 -21.04 11.86 7.32
CA GLY A 183 -21.43 10.95 6.23
C GLY A 183 -20.31 10.67 5.21
N ARG A 184 -19.05 10.97 5.53
CA ARG A 184 -17.88 10.73 4.65
C ARG A 184 -16.77 9.97 5.37
N LEU A 185 -15.96 9.29 4.57
CA LEU A 185 -14.71 8.69 4.99
C LEU A 185 -13.60 9.75 4.96
N HIS A 186 -12.80 9.80 6.03
CA HIS A 186 -11.63 10.66 6.13
C HIS A 186 -10.38 9.80 6.36
N ILE A 187 -9.31 10.07 5.61
CA ILE A 187 -8.03 9.36 5.70
C ILE A 187 -7.02 10.28 6.38
N VAL A 188 -6.37 9.80 7.43
CA VAL A 188 -5.37 10.57 8.18
C VAL A 188 -3.98 10.26 7.66
N VAL A 189 -3.34 11.25 7.03
CA VAL A 189 -1.99 11.14 6.49
C VAL A 189 -1.08 12.13 7.21
N GLY A 190 -0.09 11.61 7.94
CA GLY A 190 0.66 12.43 8.90
C GLY A 190 -0.27 12.97 9.99
N ASN A 191 -0.39 14.30 10.08
CA ASN A 191 -1.26 14.98 11.05
C ASN A 191 -2.51 15.60 10.39
N TYR A 192 -2.76 15.30 9.12
CA TYR A 192 -3.81 15.93 8.34
C TYR A 192 -4.91 14.93 7.98
N SER A 193 -6.16 15.39 8.03
CA SER A 193 -7.34 14.62 7.68
C SER A 193 -7.80 14.99 6.28
N TYR A 194 -7.81 14.02 5.37
CA TYR A 194 -8.24 14.18 3.99
C TYR A 194 -9.61 13.56 3.78
N THR A 195 -10.51 14.27 3.12
CA THR A 195 -11.90 13.84 2.94
C THR A 195 -12.06 13.10 1.62
N CYS A 196 -12.70 11.94 1.66
CA CYS A 196 -13.15 11.22 0.48
C CYS A 196 -14.56 11.65 0.07
N PHE A 197 -14.67 12.28 -1.10
CA PHE A 197 -15.92 12.71 -1.73
C PHE A 197 -16.51 11.63 -2.62
N HIS A 198 -15.69 10.81 -3.27
CA HIS A 198 -16.14 9.68 -4.08
C HIS A 198 -15.11 8.54 -4.13
N ALA A 199 -15.56 7.34 -4.51
CA ALA A 199 -14.68 6.21 -4.74
C ALA A 199 -13.73 6.49 -5.91
N GLY A 200 -12.47 6.06 -5.80
CA GLY A 200 -11.43 6.29 -6.80
C GLY A 200 -10.82 7.68 -6.79
N GLN A 201 -11.28 8.60 -5.92
CA GLN A 201 -10.66 9.91 -5.74
C GLN A 201 -9.20 9.73 -5.30
N VAL A 202 -8.27 10.42 -5.96
CA VAL A 202 -6.86 10.42 -5.57
C VAL A 202 -6.56 11.66 -4.72
N LEU A 203 -6.27 11.43 -3.45
CA LEU A 203 -5.80 12.45 -2.51
C LEU A 203 -4.32 12.72 -2.76
N GLN A 204 -4.01 13.90 -3.29
CA GLN A 204 -2.62 14.32 -3.51
C GLN A 204 -2.01 14.76 -2.17
N VAL A 205 -0.96 14.07 -1.75
CA VAL A 205 -0.27 14.35 -0.48
C VAL A 205 1.04 15.07 -0.76
N ARG A 206 1.22 16.24 -0.15
CA ARG A 206 2.46 17.04 -0.21
C ARG A 206 2.73 17.69 1.15
N ILE A 207 3.51 17.01 1.99
CA ILE A 207 3.73 17.38 3.39
C ILE A 207 5.22 17.43 3.70
N ILE A 208 5.71 18.52 4.30
CA ILE A 208 7.04 18.60 4.89
C ILE A 208 7.00 18.09 6.33
N LYS A 209 7.81 17.09 6.62
CA LYS A 209 8.00 16.54 7.97
C LYS A 209 9.49 16.38 8.24
N ARG A 210 9.99 17.03 9.31
CA ARG A 210 11.42 16.98 9.71
C ARG A 210 12.39 17.33 8.57
N GLY A 211 12.07 18.35 7.77
CA GLY A 211 12.94 18.81 6.67
C GLY A 211 12.85 17.99 5.38
N TRP A 212 11.93 17.03 5.32
CA TRP A 212 11.68 16.20 4.14
C TRP A 212 10.27 16.45 3.60
N LEU A 213 10.17 16.76 2.32
CA LEU A 213 8.92 16.80 1.56
C LEU A 213 8.54 15.38 1.14
N HIS A 214 7.40 14.91 1.63
CA HIS A 214 6.75 13.67 1.26
C HIS A 214 5.71 13.94 0.18
N LYS A 215 5.82 13.28 -0.97
CA LYS A 215 4.93 13.45 -2.11
C LYS A 215 4.40 12.10 -2.57
N GLY A 216 3.08 11.98 -2.68
CA GLY A 216 2.43 10.75 -3.15
C GLY A 216 0.92 10.92 -3.30
N GLY A 217 0.23 9.81 -3.54
CA GLY A 217 -1.23 9.82 -3.69
C GLY A 217 -1.87 8.62 -2.98
N VAL A 218 -2.96 8.87 -2.25
CA VAL A 218 -3.78 7.83 -1.60
C VAL A 218 -5.15 7.80 -2.26
N VAL A 219 -5.65 6.60 -2.58
CA VAL A 219 -6.90 6.40 -3.31
C VAL A 219 -8.04 6.11 -2.32
N CYS A 220 -9.11 6.89 -2.45
CA CYS A 220 -10.32 6.73 -1.65
C CYS A 220 -11.10 5.47 -2.07
N PRO A 221 -11.38 4.53 -1.15
CA PRO A 221 -12.33 3.46 -1.41
C PRO A 221 -13.76 3.97 -1.34
N PRO A 222 -14.75 3.18 -1.77
CA PRO A 222 -16.14 3.44 -1.45
C PRO A 222 -16.36 3.61 0.07
N CYS A 223 -17.00 4.70 0.49
CA CYS A 223 -17.27 5.00 1.91
C CYS A 223 -17.91 3.81 2.64
N ARG A 224 -18.86 3.14 1.99
CA ARG A 224 -19.58 1.98 2.55
C ARG A 224 -18.68 0.78 2.89
N GLU A 225 -17.49 0.66 2.30
CA GLU A 225 -16.58 -0.44 2.62
C GLU A 225 -15.97 -0.32 4.02
N LEU A 226 -15.85 0.90 4.55
CA LEU A 226 -15.22 1.16 5.86
C LEU A 226 -16.22 1.72 6.88
N CYS A 227 -17.13 2.60 6.44
CA CYS A 227 -17.95 3.42 7.35
C CYS A 227 -19.40 2.98 7.46
N ALA A 228 -19.86 1.97 6.71
CA ALA A 228 -21.28 1.60 6.70
C ALA A 228 -21.78 1.15 8.08
N GLU A 229 -21.07 0.25 8.75
CA GLU A 229 -21.44 -0.25 10.08
C GLU A 229 -21.38 0.86 11.14
N GLU A 230 -20.33 1.69 11.11
CA GLU A 230 -20.16 2.80 12.05
C GLU A 230 -21.24 3.88 11.90
N PHE A 231 -21.58 4.26 10.67
CA PHE A 231 -22.66 5.23 10.44
C PHE A 231 -24.04 4.65 10.79
N ALA A 232 -24.30 3.39 10.45
CA ALA A 232 -25.56 2.74 10.82
C ALA A 232 -25.77 2.72 12.35
N SER A 233 -24.70 2.51 13.13
CA SER A 233 -24.77 2.56 14.59
C SER A 233 -25.17 3.94 15.16
N ARG A 234 -24.97 5.01 14.38
CA ARG A 234 -25.33 6.40 14.69
C ARG A 234 -26.57 6.89 13.94
N ASN A 235 -27.29 6.00 13.24
CA ASN A 235 -28.41 6.36 12.37
C ASN A 235 -28.02 7.37 11.26
N GLU A 236 -26.76 7.29 10.80
CA GLU A 236 -26.20 8.06 9.70
C GLU A 236 -25.99 7.15 8.47
N TYR A 237 -25.66 7.75 7.31
CA TYR A 237 -25.32 7.00 6.11
C TYR A 237 -24.18 7.66 5.33
N CYS A 238 -23.48 6.86 4.52
CA CYS A 238 -22.50 7.37 3.57
C CYS A 238 -23.18 8.21 2.49
N LYS A 239 -22.79 9.48 2.38
CA LYS A 239 -23.26 10.38 1.32
C LYS A 239 -22.87 9.86 -0.07
N GLY A 240 -23.63 10.28 -1.07
CA GLY A 240 -23.31 10.02 -2.48
C GLY A 240 -21.98 10.62 -2.91
N GLY A 241 -21.49 10.18 -4.07
CA GLY A 241 -20.32 10.76 -4.71
C GLY A 241 -20.59 12.21 -5.09
N GLU A 242 -19.71 13.12 -4.68
CA GLU A 242 -19.76 14.54 -5.01
C GLU A 242 -18.43 15.00 -5.61
N GLU A 243 -18.43 16.16 -6.27
CA GLU A 243 -17.20 16.77 -6.75
C GLU A 243 -16.26 17.06 -5.58
N ALA A 244 -14.99 16.68 -5.75
CA ALA A 244 -14.00 16.89 -4.72
C ALA A 244 -13.72 18.39 -4.54
N LEU A 245 -13.57 18.82 -3.29
CA LEU A 245 -13.18 20.19 -3.02
C LEU A 245 -11.79 20.51 -3.59
N PRO A 246 -11.52 21.79 -3.88
CA PRO A 246 -10.23 22.23 -4.40
C PRO A 246 -9.02 21.72 -3.59
N PRO A 247 -7.93 21.26 -4.25
CA PRO A 247 -6.77 20.65 -3.58
C PRO A 247 -6.04 21.57 -2.59
N ASN A 248 -6.21 22.90 -2.71
CA ASN A 248 -5.58 23.90 -1.83
C ASN A 248 -6.14 23.90 -0.39
N LEU A 249 -7.21 23.15 -0.11
CA LEU A 249 -7.69 22.91 1.26
C LEU A 249 -6.79 21.95 2.05
N TYR A 250 -5.94 21.20 1.36
CA TYR A 250 -5.01 20.27 1.97
C TYR A 250 -3.57 20.81 1.90
N PRO A 251 -2.66 20.31 2.76
CA PRO A 251 -1.25 20.67 2.69
C PRO A 251 -0.68 20.50 1.28
N ASN A 252 -0.04 21.56 0.80
CA ASN A 252 0.59 21.60 -0.50
C ASN A 252 2.00 22.19 -0.37
N ASP A 253 2.81 21.55 0.46
CA ASP A 253 4.09 22.10 0.85
C ASP A 253 5.08 22.13 -0.34
N VAL A 254 5.91 23.18 -0.33
CA VAL A 254 6.98 23.40 -1.32
C VAL A 254 8.31 23.43 -0.59
N LEU A 255 9.20 22.51 -0.96
CA LEU A 255 10.54 22.48 -0.43
C LEU A 255 11.35 23.63 -1.04
N THR A 256 11.69 24.63 -0.23
CA THR A 256 12.57 25.73 -0.60
C THR A 256 13.98 25.47 -0.06
N CYS A 257 14.97 25.51 -0.94
CA CYS A 257 16.36 25.24 -0.59
C CYS A 257 17.18 26.51 -0.75
N GLY A 258 17.62 27.06 0.38
CA GLY A 258 18.58 28.16 0.38
C GLY A 258 19.98 27.66 0.05
N VAL A 259 20.72 28.46 -0.73
CA VAL A 259 22.18 28.35 -0.74
C VAL A 259 22.65 28.81 0.65
N PRO A 260 23.52 28.08 1.36
CA PRO A 260 24.09 28.61 2.59
C PRO A 260 24.72 29.96 2.27
N ALA A 261 24.27 31.02 2.93
CA ALA A 261 24.92 32.31 2.82
C ALA A 261 26.37 32.10 3.25
N LEU A 262 27.31 32.22 2.31
CA LEU A 262 28.70 32.44 2.66
C LEU A 262 28.70 33.66 3.57
N SER A 263 29.01 33.48 4.86
CA SER A 263 29.19 34.63 5.73
C SER A 263 30.26 35.50 5.08
N ALA A 264 30.07 36.83 5.06
CA ALA A 264 31.09 37.74 4.54
C ALA A 264 32.46 37.47 5.20
N SER A 265 32.45 36.99 6.45
CA SER A 265 33.62 36.51 7.19
C SER A 265 34.34 35.32 6.52
N ALA A 266 33.62 34.35 5.96
CA ALA A 266 34.22 33.21 5.25
C ALA A 266 34.86 33.63 3.91
N ILE A 267 34.27 34.61 3.23
CA ILE A 267 34.83 35.20 2.01
C ILE A 267 36.09 36.00 2.34
N LEU A 268 36.07 36.81 3.40
CA LEU A 268 37.22 37.58 3.86
C LEU A 268 38.37 36.69 4.35
N LEU A 269 38.08 35.59 5.04
CA LEU A 269 39.08 34.61 5.46
C LEU A 269 39.70 33.89 4.26
N ALA A 270 38.90 33.45 3.30
CA ALA A 270 39.41 32.84 2.07
C ALA A 270 40.27 33.82 1.26
N ALA A 271 39.84 35.10 1.16
CA ALA A 271 40.61 36.15 0.50
C ALA A 271 41.92 36.46 1.23
N ALA A 272 41.93 36.49 2.57
CA ALA A 272 43.14 36.69 3.36
C ALA A 272 44.12 35.53 3.24
N ILE A 273 43.63 34.29 3.20
CA ILE A 273 44.45 33.09 2.98
C ILE A 273 45.06 33.10 1.57
N LEU A 274 44.26 33.40 0.54
CA LEU A 274 44.74 33.57 -0.84
C LEU A 274 45.76 34.69 -0.97
N TYR A 275 45.53 35.83 -0.29
CA TYR A 275 46.48 36.94 -0.29
C TYR A 275 47.81 36.56 0.35
N ASN A 276 47.80 35.80 1.45
CA ASN A 276 49.03 35.34 2.09
C ASN A 276 49.75 34.26 1.27
N LEU A 277 49.02 33.34 0.61
CA LEU A 277 49.61 32.32 -0.26
C LEU A 277 50.21 32.88 -1.57
N LEU A 278 49.78 34.07 -2.00
CA LEU A 278 50.33 34.77 -3.17
C LEU A 278 51.50 35.70 -2.82
N ARG A 279 51.86 35.82 -1.53
CA ARG A 279 52.90 36.72 -1.04
C ARG A 279 54.22 36.00 -0.70
N ASP A 280 54.20 34.67 -0.64
CA ASP A 280 55.38 33.80 -0.67
C ASP A 280 55.69 33.36 -2.10
#